data_AF-A0A9D1JMN9-F1
#
_entry.id   AF-A0A9D1JMN9-F1
#
_cell.length_a   1.000
_cell.length_b   1.000
_cell.length_c   1.000
_cell.angle_alpha   90.00
_cell.angle_beta   90.00
_cell.angle_gamma   90.00
#
_symmetry.space_group_name_H-M   'P 1'
#
loop_
_entity.id
_entity.type
_entity.pdbx_description
1 polymer ?
#
loop_
_entity_poly.entity_id
_entity_poly.type
_entity_poly.pdbx_seq_one_letter_code
_entity_poly.pdbx_strand_id
1 'polypeptide(L)'
;MNTLKVAGKFLDQPMLVAKFHNAVPAILTTAATAYTVKEVSNEPQHKRKKAAVRIGATMALTVASALAAPKITNKIFKEADEIPKTMKELKIQASGLVEDFLKKNHVDDKTKELLEKAKTNVLKFKEVKTLFKKFEKNTEGKKLLNNLIPDPENIDSKEIFSEIGRLSVFGLIPVLGGITGGIIGDKLTTKNWKKRIPDKIKEGSYQYLANIFLCNIGAGGALAIMEKFNIKSKAARAGGMVAGIITTGVIGGSAIANLIGNKIINPMFEHGHKDKHKKEHLFDERKPEPLDIGLHTDDIATVAVMSGLKWIEPALPLMYSVSGYRAGIGYRNGNKTHNN
;
A
#
# COMPACT_ATOMS: atom_id res chain seq x y z
N MET A 1 -17.38 -3.03 24.99
CA MET A 1 -16.30 -3.70 24.21
C MET A 1 -16.32 -3.11 22.81
N ASN A 2 -15.23 -2.48 22.39
CA ASN A 2 -15.17 -1.77 21.10
C ASN A 2 -15.02 -2.78 19.95
N THR A 3 -16.05 -2.92 19.11
CA THR A 3 -16.06 -3.83 17.95
C THR A 3 -14.90 -3.55 16.99
N LEU A 4 -14.48 -2.28 16.86
CA LEU A 4 -13.33 -1.89 16.04
C LEU A 4 -12.02 -2.47 16.58
N LYS A 5 -11.85 -2.47 17.91
CA LYS A 5 -10.67 -3.08 18.55
C LYS A 5 -10.60 -4.58 18.28
N VAL A 6 -11.74 -5.28 18.35
CA VAL A 6 -11.81 -6.71 18.04
C VAL A 6 -11.54 -6.99 16.56
N ALA A 7 -11.98 -6.11 15.66
CA ALA A 7 -11.71 -6.21 14.24
C ALA A 7 -10.22 -6.07 13.92
N GLY A 8 -9.56 -5.04 14.48
CA GLY A 8 -8.11 -4.87 14.32
C GLY A 8 -7.33 -6.08 14.82
N LYS A 9 -7.67 -6.56 16.03
CA LYS A 9 -7.07 -7.79 16.60
C LYS A 9 -7.30 -9.02 15.75
N PHE A 10 -8.48 -9.17 15.15
CA PHE A 10 -8.74 -10.29 14.26
C PHE A 10 -7.86 -10.24 13.00
N LEU A 11 -7.71 -9.06 12.40
CA LEU A 11 -6.91 -8.85 11.18
C LEU A 11 -5.40 -8.97 11.44
N ASP A 12 -4.93 -8.55 12.61
CA ASP A 12 -3.53 -8.56 13.01
C ASP A 12 -3.06 -9.86 13.66
N GLN A 13 -3.87 -10.92 13.61
CA GLN A 13 -3.41 -12.23 14.03
C GLN A 13 -2.14 -12.59 13.25
N PRO A 14 -0.99 -12.85 13.91
CA PRO A 14 0.28 -13.08 13.22
C PRO A 14 0.20 -14.16 12.15
N MET A 15 -0.56 -15.24 12.43
CA MET A 15 -0.81 -16.30 11.45
C MET A 15 -1.64 -15.86 10.25
N LEU A 16 -2.60 -14.96 10.43
CA LEU A 16 -3.40 -14.42 9.32
C LEU A 16 -2.53 -13.51 8.45
N VAL A 17 -1.76 -12.61 9.07
CA VAL A 17 -0.81 -11.72 8.40
C VAL A 17 0.22 -12.53 7.61
N ALA A 18 0.80 -13.57 8.20
CA ALA A 18 1.77 -14.44 7.52
C ALA A 18 1.13 -15.25 6.37
N LYS A 19 -0.09 -15.76 6.54
CA LYS A 19 -0.82 -16.43 5.45
C LYS A 19 -1.09 -15.47 4.30
N PHE A 20 -1.52 -14.24 4.61
CA PHE A 20 -1.77 -13.22 3.60
C PHE A 20 -0.48 -12.84 2.88
N HIS A 21 0.59 -12.52 3.61
CA HIS A 21 1.91 -12.25 3.05
C HIS A 21 2.39 -13.34 2.08
N ASN A 22 2.26 -14.61 2.46
CA ASN A 22 2.63 -15.74 1.59
C ASN A 22 1.72 -15.89 0.36
N ALA A 23 0.48 -15.41 0.43
CA ALA A 23 -0.46 -15.44 -0.69
C ALA A 23 -0.29 -14.27 -1.66
N VAL A 24 0.30 -13.14 -1.21
CA VAL A 24 0.46 -11.91 -2.02
C VAL A 24 1.11 -12.18 -3.38
N PRO A 25 2.21 -12.94 -3.52
CA PRO A 25 2.80 -13.22 -4.84
C PRO A 25 1.83 -13.89 -5.81
N ALA A 26 1.08 -14.89 -5.33
CA ALA A 26 0.11 -15.62 -6.14
C ALA A 26 -1.11 -14.74 -6.49
N ILE A 27 -1.64 -13.98 -5.52
CA ILE A 27 -2.74 -13.05 -5.72
C ILE A 27 -2.36 -12.00 -6.75
N LEU A 28 -1.21 -11.35 -6.57
CA LEU A 28 -0.73 -10.27 -7.43
C LEU A 28 -0.50 -10.76 -8.86
N THR A 29 0.16 -11.92 -9.02
CA THR A 29 0.42 -12.51 -10.35
C THR A 29 -0.89 -12.89 -11.03
N THR A 30 -1.80 -13.56 -10.32
CA THR A 30 -3.09 -13.98 -10.88
C THR A 30 -3.95 -12.79 -11.28
N ALA A 31 -4.04 -11.77 -10.43
CA ALA A 31 -4.76 -10.54 -10.71
C ALA A 31 -4.17 -9.79 -11.91
N ALA A 32 -2.83 -9.68 -11.98
CA ALA A 32 -2.14 -9.04 -13.10
C ALA A 32 -2.37 -9.79 -14.43
N THR A 33 -2.33 -11.13 -14.42
CA THR A 33 -2.65 -11.95 -15.59
C THR A 33 -4.10 -11.78 -16.03
N ALA A 34 -5.05 -11.90 -15.10
CA ALA A 34 -6.47 -11.75 -15.40
C ALA A 34 -6.79 -10.35 -15.95
N TYR A 35 -6.20 -9.31 -15.35
CA TYR A 35 -6.35 -7.93 -15.82
C TYR A 35 -5.72 -7.72 -17.20
N THR A 36 -4.52 -8.28 -17.44
CA THR A 36 -3.87 -8.23 -18.75
C THR A 36 -4.74 -8.88 -19.82
N VAL A 37 -5.28 -10.08 -19.56
CA VAL A 37 -6.18 -10.78 -20.49
C VAL A 37 -7.43 -9.95 -20.77
N LYS A 38 -8.04 -9.36 -19.74
CA LYS A 38 -9.22 -8.50 -19.87
C LYS A 38 -8.93 -7.28 -20.76
N GLU A 39 -7.87 -6.53 -20.47
CA GLU A 39 -7.52 -5.33 -21.24
C GLU A 39 -7.15 -5.66 -22.68
N VAL A 40 -6.40 -6.74 -22.92
CA VAL A 40 -6.07 -7.20 -24.28
C VAL A 40 -7.33 -7.63 -25.04
N SER A 41 -8.31 -8.23 -24.36
CA SER A 41 -9.55 -8.67 -25.00
C SER A 41 -10.44 -7.50 -25.41
N ASN A 42 -10.40 -6.40 -24.65
CA ASN A 42 -11.12 -5.16 -24.95
C ASN A 42 -10.54 -4.38 -26.14
N GLU A 43 -9.33 -4.73 -26.59
CA GLU A 43 -8.70 -4.09 -27.75
C GLU A 43 -9.20 -4.67 -29.08
N PRO A 44 -9.26 -3.86 -30.16
CA PRO A 44 -9.55 -4.34 -31.51
C PRO A 44 -8.62 -5.48 -31.90
N GLN A 45 -9.14 -6.51 -32.60
CA GLN A 45 -8.42 -7.76 -32.89
C GLN A 45 -7.03 -7.53 -33.50
N HIS A 46 -6.88 -6.55 -34.38
CA HIS A 46 -5.61 -6.20 -35.03
C HIS A 46 -4.59 -5.53 -34.09
N LYS A 47 -5.01 -4.96 -32.95
CA LYS A 47 -4.16 -4.33 -31.93
C LYS A 47 -3.79 -5.27 -30.78
N ARG A 48 -4.53 -6.37 -30.59
CA ARG A 48 -4.37 -7.28 -29.43
C ARG A 48 -2.95 -7.79 -29.21
N LYS A 49 -2.22 -8.16 -30.28
CA LYS A 49 -0.82 -8.62 -30.15
C LYS A 49 0.09 -7.53 -29.57
N LYS A 50 -0.03 -6.30 -30.05
CA LYS A 50 0.75 -5.16 -29.54
C LYS A 50 0.32 -4.78 -28.12
N ALA A 51 -0.99 -4.79 -27.85
CA ALA A 51 -1.53 -4.56 -26.52
C ALA A 51 -1.00 -5.59 -25.52
N ALA A 52 -0.97 -6.87 -25.89
CA ALA A 52 -0.46 -7.95 -25.04
C ALA A 52 1.01 -7.76 -24.66
N VAL A 53 1.87 -7.40 -25.63
CA VAL A 53 3.28 -7.11 -25.34
C VAL A 53 3.43 -5.89 -24.44
N ARG A 54 2.69 -4.80 -24.72
CA ARG A 54 2.80 -3.56 -23.95
C ARG A 54 2.29 -3.71 -22.52
N ILE A 55 1.07 -4.21 -22.35
CA ILE A 55 0.42 -4.40 -21.05
C ILE A 55 1.14 -5.50 -20.27
N GLY A 56 1.49 -6.60 -20.94
CA GLY A 56 2.23 -7.70 -20.32
C GLY A 56 3.59 -7.28 -19.80
N ALA A 57 4.39 -6.54 -20.58
CA ALA A 57 5.68 -6.03 -20.11
C ALA A 57 5.55 -5.05 -18.94
N THR A 58 4.54 -4.17 -19.00
CA THR A 58 4.24 -3.22 -17.92
C THR A 58 3.89 -3.96 -16.63
N MET A 59 2.90 -4.85 -16.69
CA MET A 59 2.46 -5.63 -15.54
C MET A 59 3.56 -6.53 -14.98
N ALA A 60 4.30 -7.23 -15.84
CA ALA A 60 5.37 -8.13 -15.40
C ALA A 60 6.45 -7.39 -14.60
N LEU A 61 6.92 -6.23 -15.10
CA LEU A 61 7.91 -5.45 -14.38
C LEU A 61 7.35 -4.73 -13.15
N THR A 62 6.10 -4.25 -13.19
CA THR A 62 5.45 -3.72 -11.98
C THR A 62 5.36 -4.78 -10.89
N VAL A 63 4.88 -5.99 -11.20
CA VAL A 63 4.74 -7.08 -10.23
C VAL A 63 6.10 -7.54 -9.71
N ALA A 64 7.08 -7.74 -10.60
CA ALA A 64 8.42 -8.12 -10.19
C ALA A 64 9.04 -7.08 -9.25
N SER A 65 8.92 -5.78 -9.58
CA SER A 65 9.38 -4.68 -8.74
C SER A 65 8.63 -4.61 -7.41
N ALA A 66 7.30 -4.76 -7.39
CA ALA A 66 6.50 -4.75 -6.16
C ALA A 66 6.90 -5.89 -5.19
N LEU A 67 7.16 -7.08 -5.72
CA LEU A 67 7.61 -8.24 -4.93
C LEU A 67 9.07 -8.10 -4.46
N ALA A 68 9.90 -7.36 -5.21
CA ALA A 68 11.27 -7.06 -4.82
C ALA A 68 11.38 -5.86 -3.85
N ALA A 69 10.40 -4.97 -3.82
CA ALA A 69 10.41 -3.75 -3.03
C ALA A 69 10.72 -3.97 -1.55
N PRO A 70 10.11 -4.94 -0.83
CA PRO A 70 10.46 -5.21 0.56
C PRO A 70 11.95 -5.49 0.76
N LYS A 71 12.54 -6.35 -0.09
CA LYS A 71 13.96 -6.73 0.03
C LYS A 71 14.90 -5.56 -0.24
N ILE A 72 14.58 -4.74 -1.24
CA ILE A 72 15.39 -3.59 -1.62
C ILE A 72 15.33 -2.53 -0.51
N THR A 73 14.13 -2.20 -0.06
CA THR A 73 13.91 -1.22 1.00
C THR A 73 14.60 -1.63 2.30
N ASN A 74 14.49 -2.90 2.71
CA ASN A 74 15.14 -3.41 3.92
C ASN A 74 16.68 -3.31 3.84
N LYS A 75 17.26 -3.52 2.65
CA LYS A 75 18.70 -3.36 2.43
C LYS A 75 19.17 -1.90 2.56
N ILE A 76 18.33 -0.95 2.17
CA ILE A 76 18.64 0.49 2.20
C ILE A 76 18.54 1.03 3.62
N PHE A 77 17.46 0.69 4.34
CA PHE A 77 17.15 1.32 5.62
C PHE A 77 17.67 0.56 6.84
N LYS A 78 18.17 -0.69 6.72
CA LYS A 78 18.71 -1.52 7.83
C LYS A 78 17.83 -1.69 9.08
N GLU A 79 16.67 -1.05 9.15
CA GLU A 79 15.74 -0.97 10.29
C GLU A 79 14.43 -1.73 10.06
N ALA A 80 14.35 -2.62 9.08
CA ALA A 80 13.15 -3.42 8.97
C ALA A 80 13.18 -4.50 10.06
N ASP A 81 12.22 -4.41 10.99
CA ASP A 81 11.79 -5.51 11.83
C ASP A 81 11.82 -6.81 11.00
N GLU A 82 12.36 -7.85 11.64
CA GLU A 82 12.67 -9.16 11.08
C GLU A 82 11.65 -9.60 10.00
N ILE A 83 12.19 -10.16 8.90
CA ILE A 83 11.44 -10.93 7.90
C ILE A 83 10.26 -11.61 8.60
N PRO A 84 9.00 -11.42 8.14
CA PRO A 84 7.84 -11.88 8.88
C PRO A 84 8.03 -13.33 9.29
N LYS A 85 7.99 -13.58 10.61
CA LYS A 85 8.27 -14.90 11.19
C LYS A 85 7.56 -15.98 10.40
N THR A 86 8.27 -17.06 10.12
CA THR A 86 7.72 -18.17 9.36
C THR A 86 6.52 -18.76 10.11
N MET A 87 5.60 -19.40 9.37
CA MET A 87 4.45 -20.07 9.98
C MET A 87 4.86 -21.10 11.05
N LYS A 88 6.06 -21.70 10.92
CA LYS A 88 6.60 -22.63 11.90
C LYS A 88 7.00 -21.92 13.19
N GLU A 89 7.73 -20.81 13.10
CA GLU A 89 8.15 -20.00 14.26
C GLU A 89 6.94 -19.41 14.98
N LEU A 90 5.95 -18.91 14.24
CA LEU A 90 4.71 -18.39 14.82
C LEU A 90 3.95 -19.47 15.60
N LYS A 91 3.89 -20.70 15.08
CA LYS A 91 3.28 -21.85 15.79
C LYS A 91 4.04 -22.20 17.07
N ILE A 92 5.37 -22.21 17.02
CA ILE A 92 6.22 -22.50 18.19
C ILE A 92 6.01 -21.43 19.27
N GLN A 93 6.06 -20.15 18.88
CA GLN A 93 5.85 -19.03 19.80
C GLN A 93 4.44 -19.06 20.42
N ALA A 94 3.40 -19.26 19.60
CA ALA A 94 2.04 -19.34 20.09
C ALA A 94 1.83 -20.54 21.03
N SER A 95 2.44 -21.69 20.71
CA SER A 95 2.38 -22.89 21.57
C SER A 95 3.01 -22.64 22.93
N GLY A 96 4.22 -22.08 22.96
CA GLY A 96 4.90 -21.73 24.22
C GLY A 96 4.10 -20.76 25.08
N LEU A 97 3.57 -19.69 24.48
CA LEU A 97 2.74 -18.70 25.18
C LEU A 97 1.48 -19.32 25.80
N VAL A 98 0.79 -20.19 25.05
CA VAL A 98 -0.43 -20.84 25.53
C VAL A 98 -0.13 -21.87 26.61
N GLU A 99 0.90 -22.70 26.44
CA GLU A 99 1.28 -23.72 27.41
C GLU A 99 1.73 -23.11 28.73
N ASP A 100 2.55 -22.06 28.69
CA ASP A 100 2.99 -21.36 29.89
C ASP A 100 1.82 -20.71 30.64
N PHE A 101 0.82 -20.20 29.91
CA PHE A 101 -0.38 -19.65 30.52
C PHE A 101 -1.25 -20.73 31.17
N LEU A 102 -1.50 -21.85 30.47
CA LEU A 102 -2.33 -22.95 30.96
C LEU A 102 -1.69 -23.72 32.13
N LYS A 103 -0.36 -23.72 32.25
CA LYS A 103 0.35 -24.27 33.42
C LYS A 103 0.11 -23.45 34.70
N LYS A 104 -0.12 -22.13 34.55
CA LYS A 104 -0.23 -21.19 35.68
C LYS A 104 -1.66 -20.79 36.00
N ASN A 105 -2.61 -21.05 35.10
CA ASN A 105 -3.98 -20.56 35.20
C ASN A 105 -4.99 -21.65 34.84
N HIS A 106 -6.06 -21.74 35.62
CA HIS A 106 -7.23 -22.53 35.26
C HIS A 106 -8.21 -21.70 34.41
N VAL A 107 -8.70 -22.30 33.33
CA VAL A 107 -9.72 -21.73 32.45
C VAL A 107 -10.77 -22.79 32.13
N ASP A 108 -11.99 -22.39 31.77
CA ASP A 108 -13.03 -23.33 31.34
C ASP A 108 -12.68 -24.00 30.00
N ASP A 109 -13.26 -25.17 29.75
CA ASP A 109 -12.97 -26.01 28.58
C ASP A 109 -13.10 -25.28 27.25
N LYS A 110 -14.12 -24.43 27.12
CA LYS A 110 -14.34 -23.64 25.90
C LYS A 110 -13.22 -22.62 25.68
N THR A 111 -12.68 -22.03 26.75
CA THR A 111 -11.51 -21.14 26.64
C THR A 111 -10.24 -21.92 26.32
N LYS A 112 -10.07 -23.08 26.96
CA LYS A 112 -8.94 -23.98 26.71
C LYS A 112 -8.91 -24.42 25.24
N GLU A 113 -10.04 -24.83 24.67
CA GLU A 113 -10.17 -25.21 23.27
C GLU A 113 -9.77 -24.06 22.32
N LEU A 114 -10.21 -22.83 22.61
CA LEU A 114 -9.84 -21.66 21.81
C LEU A 114 -8.35 -21.33 21.90
N LEU A 115 -7.74 -21.49 23.08
CA LEU A 115 -6.31 -21.29 23.27
C LEU A 115 -5.47 -22.35 22.55
N GLU A 116 -5.85 -23.63 22.67
CA GLU A 116 -5.23 -24.73 21.92
C GLU A 116 -5.34 -24.51 20.40
N LYS A 117 -6.49 -24.03 19.93
CA LYS A 117 -6.67 -23.64 18.54
C LYS A 117 -5.74 -22.51 18.11
N ALA A 118 -5.56 -21.49 18.96
CA ALA A 118 -4.69 -20.34 18.69
C ALA A 118 -3.22 -20.72 18.49
N LYS A 119 -2.77 -21.87 19.03
CA LYS A 119 -1.40 -22.39 18.81
C LYS A 119 -1.10 -22.67 17.33
N THR A 120 -2.12 -23.09 16.57
CA THR A 120 -1.92 -23.67 15.23
C THR A 120 -2.76 -23.03 14.14
N ASN A 121 -3.84 -22.33 14.50
CA ASN A 121 -4.85 -21.83 13.57
C ASN A 121 -5.19 -20.34 13.80
N VAL A 122 -5.63 -19.70 12.72
CA VAL A 122 -6.26 -18.38 12.78
C VAL A 122 -7.63 -18.52 13.43
N LEU A 123 -7.87 -17.76 14.49
CA LEU A 123 -9.15 -17.69 15.16
C LEU A 123 -10.16 -16.88 14.33
N LYS A 124 -11.42 -17.32 14.33
CA LYS A 124 -12.52 -16.59 13.71
C LYS A 124 -12.82 -15.33 14.51
N PHE A 125 -13.41 -14.31 13.87
CA PHE A 125 -13.80 -13.07 14.55
C PHE A 125 -14.62 -13.30 15.83
N LYS A 126 -15.60 -14.22 15.81
CA LYS A 126 -16.42 -14.57 16.99
C LYS A 126 -15.58 -15.22 18.12
N GLU A 127 -14.53 -15.95 17.76
CA GLU A 127 -13.62 -16.62 18.70
C GLU A 127 -12.68 -15.58 19.34
N VAL A 128 -12.09 -14.69 18.55
CA VAL A 128 -11.32 -13.53 19.04
C VAL A 128 -12.18 -12.68 19.96
N LYS A 129 -13.42 -12.38 19.57
CA LYS A 129 -14.39 -11.65 20.40
C LYS A 129 -14.65 -12.32 21.74
N THR A 130 -14.72 -13.65 21.75
CA THR A 130 -14.96 -14.45 22.96
C THR A 130 -13.75 -14.40 23.90
N LEU A 131 -12.54 -14.60 23.37
CA LEU A 131 -11.30 -14.50 24.15
C LEU A 131 -11.10 -13.09 24.70
N PHE A 132 -11.33 -12.06 23.89
CA PHE A 132 -11.26 -10.66 24.34
C PHE A 132 -12.21 -10.39 25.50
N LYS A 133 -13.48 -10.81 25.39
CA LYS A 133 -14.46 -10.60 26.46
C LYS A 133 -14.04 -11.26 27.78
N LYS A 134 -13.40 -12.43 27.73
CA LYS A 134 -12.95 -13.18 28.92
C LYS A 134 -11.68 -12.62 29.54
N PHE A 135 -10.72 -12.24 28.72
CA PHE A 135 -9.38 -11.87 29.18
C PHE A 135 -9.12 -10.38 29.29
N GLU A 136 -9.95 -9.50 28.71
CA GLU A 136 -9.79 -8.05 28.80
C GLU A 136 -9.77 -7.53 30.26
N LYS A 137 -10.46 -8.23 31.17
CA LYS A 137 -10.57 -7.86 32.59
C LYS A 137 -9.50 -8.48 33.50
N ASN A 138 -8.73 -9.45 33.03
CA ASN A 138 -7.69 -10.13 33.81
C ASN A 138 -6.30 -9.73 33.28
N THR A 139 -5.41 -9.27 34.16
CA THR A 139 -4.04 -8.84 33.82
C THR A 139 -3.24 -9.90 33.06
N GLU A 140 -3.24 -11.15 33.52
CA GLU A 140 -2.51 -12.26 32.88
C GLU A 140 -3.14 -12.65 31.55
N GLY A 141 -4.47 -12.72 31.49
CA GLY A 141 -5.19 -13.00 30.25
C GLY A 141 -4.98 -11.92 29.19
N LYS A 142 -4.97 -10.65 29.61
CA LYS A 142 -4.70 -9.50 28.74
C LYS A 142 -3.27 -9.53 28.22
N LYS A 143 -2.30 -9.91 29.07
CA LYS A 143 -0.90 -10.09 28.68
C LYS A 143 -0.76 -11.21 27.65
N LEU A 144 -1.41 -12.36 27.86
CA LEU A 144 -1.45 -13.45 26.88
C LEU A 144 -2.04 -12.97 25.54
N LEU A 145 -3.20 -12.29 25.58
CA LEU A 145 -3.85 -11.77 24.38
C LEU A 145 -2.95 -10.82 23.61
N ASN A 146 -2.25 -9.91 24.30
CA ASN A 146 -1.35 -8.95 23.66
C ASN A 146 -0.07 -9.61 23.12
N ASN A 147 0.39 -10.70 23.74
CA ASN A 147 1.53 -11.46 23.19
C ASN A 147 1.15 -12.34 22.01
N LEU A 148 -0.07 -12.89 21.99
CA LEU A 148 -0.59 -13.70 20.88
C LEU A 148 -1.04 -12.85 19.70
N ILE A 149 -1.67 -11.71 19.99
CA ILE A 149 -2.21 -10.76 19.03
C ILE A 149 -1.88 -9.36 19.58
N PRO A 150 -0.78 -8.73 19.14
CA PRO A 150 -0.37 -7.40 19.60
C PRO A 150 -1.49 -6.36 19.55
N ASP A 151 -1.53 -5.44 20.51
CA ASP A 151 -2.42 -4.28 20.39
C ASP A 151 -1.88 -3.39 19.26
N PRO A 152 -2.77 -2.78 18.45
CA PRO A 152 -2.35 -1.73 17.52
C PRO A 152 -1.66 -0.61 18.32
N GLU A 153 -0.43 -0.28 17.95
CA GLU A 153 0.36 0.76 18.63
C GLU A 153 -0.22 2.14 18.31
N ASN A 154 -0.19 3.06 19.27
CA ASN A 154 -0.60 4.44 18.98
C ASN A 154 0.56 5.11 18.25
N ILE A 155 0.39 5.30 16.95
CA ILE A 155 1.38 5.99 16.11
C ILE A 155 1.54 7.43 16.59
N ASP A 156 2.78 7.86 16.82
CA ASP A 156 3.14 9.26 17.04
C ASP A 156 3.69 9.91 15.76
N SER A 157 3.79 11.25 15.73
CA SER A 157 4.26 11.93 14.51
C SER A 157 5.71 11.56 14.15
N LYS A 158 6.55 11.30 15.16
CA LYS A 158 7.96 10.97 14.96
C LYS A 158 8.11 9.61 14.27
N GLU A 159 7.28 8.64 14.64
CA GLU A 159 7.22 7.31 14.06
C GLU A 159 6.79 7.37 12.58
N ILE A 160 5.76 8.16 12.25
CA ILE A 160 5.36 8.42 10.85
C ILE A 160 6.53 9.00 10.05
N PHE A 161 7.21 10.01 10.60
CA PHE A 161 8.34 10.65 9.93
C PHE A 161 9.56 9.73 9.79
N SER A 162 9.81 8.82 10.74
CA SER A 162 10.88 7.83 10.61
C SER A 162 10.59 6.79 9.52
N GLU A 163 9.32 6.40 9.34
CA GLU A 163 8.95 5.42 8.32
C GLU A 163 8.74 6.02 6.92
N ILE A 164 8.53 7.34 6.81
CA ILE A 164 8.30 8.02 5.52
C ILE A 164 9.37 7.69 4.48
N GLY A 165 10.64 7.66 4.87
CA GLY A 165 11.73 7.34 3.94
C GLY A 165 11.62 5.91 3.41
N ARG A 166 11.35 4.95 4.31
CA ARG A 166 11.18 3.53 4.00
C ARG A 166 9.99 3.30 3.06
N LEU A 167 8.82 3.81 3.44
CA LEU A 167 7.57 3.68 2.68
C LEU A 167 7.65 4.36 1.32
N SER A 168 8.28 5.54 1.27
CA SER A 168 8.51 6.28 0.02
C SER A 168 9.32 5.46 -0.98
N VAL A 169 10.44 4.86 -0.54
CA VAL A 169 11.24 3.98 -1.42
C VAL A 169 10.48 2.71 -1.78
N PHE A 170 9.77 2.12 -0.83
CA PHE A 170 8.97 0.93 -1.06
C PHE A 170 7.92 1.13 -2.16
N GLY A 171 7.23 2.28 -2.16
CA GLY A 171 6.26 2.62 -3.20
C GLY A 171 6.87 3.14 -4.51
N LEU A 172 8.05 3.77 -4.47
CA LEU A 172 8.75 4.23 -5.67
C LEU A 172 9.19 3.08 -6.58
N ILE A 173 9.64 1.97 -6.00
CA ILE A 173 10.16 0.80 -6.75
C ILE A 173 9.16 0.24 -7.78
N PRO A 174 7.90 -0.09 -7.43
CA PRO A 174 6.91 -0.55 -8.40
C PRO A 174 6.50 0.53 -9.42
N VAL A 175 6.53 1.82 -9.04
CA VAL A 175 6.33 2.94 -9.98
C VAL A 175 7.40 2.93 -11.07
N LEU A 176 8.68 2.85 -10.69
CA LEU A 176 9.79 2.74 -11.64
C LEU A 176 9.70 1.47 -12.48
N GLY A 177 9.37 0.33 -11.86
CA GLY A 177 9.16 -0.95 -12.56
C GLY A 177 8.10 -0.85 -13.66
N GLY A 178 6.98 -0.21 -13.35
CA GLY A 178 5.92 0.05 -14.33
C GLY A 178 6.35 0.97 -15.46
N ILE A 179 7.02 2.09 -15.17
CA ILE A 179 7.56 2.99 -16.20
C ILE A 179 8.52 2.24 -17.12
N THR A 180 9.46 1.47 -16.57
CA THR A 180 10.41 0.68 -17.35
C THR A 180 9.70 -0.36 -18.21
N GLY A 181 8.72 -1.08 -17.66
CA GLY A 181 7.91 -2.05 -18.40
C GLY A 181 7.11 -1.43 -19.53
N GLY A 182 6.52 -0.26 -19.29
CA GLY A 182 5.83 0.53 -20.29
C GLY A 182 6.74 0.99 -21.43
N ILE A 183 7.96 1.44 -21.12
CA ILE A 183 8.95 1.87 -22.11
C ILE A 183 9.42 0.68 -22.97
N ILE A 184 9.72 -0.47 -22.35
CA ILE A 184 10.10 -1.69 -23.07
C ILE A 184 8.94 -2.16 -23.96
N GLY A 185 7.72 -2.20 -23.41
CA GLY A 185 6.52 -2.54 -24.15
C GLY A 185 6.29 -1.65 -25.36
N ASP A 186 6.43 -0.33 -25.22
CA ASP A 186 6.33 0.61 -26.34
C ASP A 186 7.47 0.42 -27.35
N LYS A 187 8.72 0.22 -26.90
CA LYS A 187 9.88 -0.02 -27.79
C LYS A 187 9.70 -1.26 -28.68
N LEU A 188 9.06 -2.30 -28.14
CA LEU A 188 8.79 -3.54 -28.86
C LEU A 188 7.58 -3.45 -29.80
N THR A 189 6.72 -2.43 -29.66
CA THR A 189 5.42 -2.39 -30.35
C THR A 189 5.23 -1.16 -31.27
N THR A 190 6.02 -0.10 -31.09
CA THR A 190 5.94 1.13 -31.89
C THR A 190 7.31 1.79 -32.11
N LYS A 191 7.50 2.34 -33.31
CA LYS A 191 8.69 3.15 -33.65
C LYS A 191 8.71 4.50 -32.92
N ASN A 192 7.55 5.01 -32.50
CA ASN A 192 7.38 6.30 -31.84
C ASN A 192 7.45 6.22 -30.30
N TRP A 193 8.04 5.17 -29.74
CA TRP A 193 8.06 4.89 -28.29
C TRP A 193 8.61 6.06 -27.46
N LYS A 194 9.61 6.79 -27.96
CA LYS A 194 10.20 7.95 -27.26
C LYS A 194 9.19 9.05 -26.94
N LYS A 195 8.18 9.24 -27.80
CA LYS A 195 7.13 10.26 -27.60
C LYS A 195 6.18 9.92 -26.45
N ARG A 196 6.16 8.66 -26.00
CA ARG A 196 5.29 8.16 -24.92
C ARG A 196 5.97 8.10 -23.56
N ILE A 197 7.26 8.43 -23.49
CA ILE A 197 8.04 8.48 -22.24
C ILE A 197 7.55 9.61 -21.33
N PRO A 198 7.33 10.85 -21.82
CA PRO A 198 6.97 11.97 -20.92
C PRO A 198 5.71 11.70 -20.11
N ASP A 199 4.68 11.11 -20.73
CA ASP A 199 3.41 10.80 -20.04
C ASP A 199 3.60 9.76 -18.93
N LYS A 200 4.48 8.78 -19.12
CA LYS A 200 4.83 7.78 -18.09
C LYS A 200 5.56 8.41 -16.92
N ILE A 201 6.50 9.31 -17.17
CA ILE A 201 7.24 10.01 -16.11
C ILE A 201 6.32 10.98 -15.37
N LYS A 202 5.43 11.67 -16.08
CA LYS A 202 4.43 12.58 -15.45
C LYS A 202 3.45 11.81 -14.58
N GLU A 203 2.87 10.73 -15.10
CA GLU A 203 1.96 9.90 -14.31
C GLU A 203 2.72 9.21 -13.17
N GLY A 204 3.95 8.76 -13.39
CA GLY A 204 4.82 8.23 -12.33
C GLY A 204 5.08 9.25 -11.22
N SER A 205 5.35 10.50 -11.59
CA SER A 205 5.56 11.60 -10.65
C SER A 205 4.27 11.91 -9.88
N TYR A 206 3.12 11.88 -10.54
CA TYR A 206 1.82 12.02 -9.90
C TYR A 206 1.55 10.89 -8.91
N GLN A 207 1.66 9.63 -9.36
CA GLN A 207 1.42 8.45 -8.54
C GLN A 207 2.38 8.40 -7.33
N TYR A 208 3.65 8.75 -7.51
CA TYR A 208 4.60 8.79 -6.41
C TYR A 208 4.34 9.94 -5.43
N LEU A 209 4.14 11.16 -5.93
CA LEU A 209 3.99 12.33 -5.06
C LEU A 209 2.63 12.37 -4.41
N ALA A 210 1.56 12.26 -5.19
CA ALA A 210 0.20 12.36 -4.69
C ALA A 210 -0.20 11.12 -3.88
N ASN A 211 0.06 9.92 -4.41
CA ASN A 211 -0.51 8.68 -3.86
C ASN A 211 0.42 7.92 -2.90
N ILE A 212 1.69 8.31 -2.73
CA ILE A 212 2.67 7.56 -1.91
C ILE A 212 3.41 8.47 -0.93
N PHE A 213 3.98 9.58 -1.40
CA PHE A 213 4.89 10.38 -0.58
C PHE A 213 4.16 11.46 0.25
N LEU A 214 3.37 12.32 -0.39
CA LEU A 214 2.82 13.51 0.26
C LEU A 214 1.62 13.22 1.16
N CYS A 215 0.94 12.09 0.98
CA CYS A 215 -0.07 11.62 1.93
C CYS A 215 0.53 11.35 3.30
N ASN A 216 1.67 10.65 3.36
CA ASN A 216 2.39 10.38 4.61
C ASN A 216 2.92 11.67 5.25
N ILE A 217 3.46 12.59 4.46
CA ILE A 217 3.87 13.93 4.94
C ILE A 217 2.66 14.70 5.49
N GLY A 218 1.52 14.64 4.80
CA GLY A 218 0.27 15.26 5.23
C GLY A 218 -0.24 14.70 6.55
N ALA A 219 -0.27 13.38 6.70
CA ALA A 219 -0.66 12.70 7.92
C ALA A 219 0.27 13.07 9.09
N GLY A 220 1.59 12.91 8.91
CA GLY A 220 2.59 13.20 9.94
C GLY A 220 2.59 14.68 10.35
N GLY A 221 2.49 15.60 9.37
CA GLY A 221 2.44 17.03 9.62
C GLY A 221 1.19 17.45 10.39
N ALA A 222 0.02 16.94 9.99
CA ALA A 222 -1.21 17.18 10.73
C ALA A 222 -1.13 16.62 12.16
N LEU A 223 -0.58 15.42 12.34
CA LEU A 223 -0.40 14.83 13.67
C LEU A 223 0.54 15.67 14.54
N ALA A 224 1.67 16.13 14.00
CA ALA A 224 2.61 16.99 14.72
C ALA A 224 1.97 18.31 15.17
N ILE A 225 1.12 18.92 14.32
CA ILE A 225 0.35 20.12 14.68
C ILE A 225 -0.60 19.81 15.85
N MET A 226 -1.34 18.70 15.77
CA MET A 226 -2.27 18.31 16.84
C MET A 226 -1.58 17.96 18.15
N GLU A 227 -0.41 17.33 18.09
CA GLU A 227 0.45 17.07 19.24
C GLU A 227 0.94 18.38 19.88
N LYS A 228 1.36 19.35 19.07
CA LYS A 228 1.74 20.69 19.53
C LYS A 228 0.59 21.41 20.24
N PHE A 229 -0.64 21.23 19.80
CA PHE A 229 -1.85 21.75 20.45
C PHE A 229 -2.37 20.87 21.60
N ASN A 230 -1.63 19.84 22.01
CA ASN A 230 -2.02 18.91 23.08
C ASN A 230 -3.38 18.22 22.86
N ILE A 231 -3.80 18.07 21.60
CA ILE A 231 -5.04 17.36 21.27
C ILE A 231 -4.80 15.86 21.49
N LYS A 232 -5.46 15.27 22.49
CA LYS A 232 -5.34 13.84 22.84
C LYS A 232 -6.48 12.97 22.30
N SER A 233 -7.53 13.57 21.75
CA SER A 233 -8.68 12.84 21.21
C SER A 233 -8.25 12.03 19.98
N LYS A 234 -8.43 10.70 20.04
CA LYS A 234 -8.13 9.80 18.91
C LYS A 234 -8.96 10.15 17.67
N ALA A 235 -10.22 10.51 17.85
CA ALA A 235 -11.10 10.89 16.74
C ALA A 235 -10.65 12.21 16.09
N ALA A 236 -10.22 13.18 16.89
CA ALA A 236 -9.70 14.45 16.37
C ALA A 236 -8.37 14.23 15.63
N ARG A 237 -7.48 13.40 16.19
CA ARG A 237 -6.22 13.00 15.53
C ARG A 237 -6.46 12.26 14.22
N ALA A 238 -7.36 11.28 14.21
CA ALA A 238 -7.80 10.59 13.00
C ALA A 238 -8.32 11.58 11.95
N GLY A 239 -9.26 12.45 12.32
CA GLY A 239 -9.84 13.44 11.42
C GLY A 239 -8.82 14.42 10.87
N GLY A 240 -7.92 14.93 11.71
CA GLY A 240 -6.88 15.88 11.30
C GLY A 240 -5.86 15.24 10.35
N MET A 241 -5.44 14.00 10.61
CA MET A 241 -4.52 13.30 9.72
C MET A 241 -5.16 12.95 8.37
N VAL A 242 -6.44 12.53 8.35
CA VAL A 242 -7.19 12.34 7.09
C VAL A 242 -7.29 13.65 6.30
N ALA A 243 -7.58 14.76 6.98
CA ALA A 243 -7.59 16.08 6.33
C ALA A 243 -6.20 16.45 5.78
N GLY A 244 -5.13 16.12 6.51
CA GLY A 244 -3.74 16.27 6.05
C GLY A 244 -3.42 15.44 4.82
N ILE A 245 -3.83 14.17 4.77
CA ILE A 245 -3.68 13.29 3.60
C ILE A 245 -4.37 13.88 2.38
N ILE A 246 -5.62 14.32 2.52
CA ILE A 246 -6.39 14.90 1.40
C ILE A 246 -5.75 16.21 0.94
N THR A 247 -5.39 17.09 1.87
CA THR A 247 -4.89 18.43 1.54
C THR A 247 -3.48 18.36 0.95
N THR A 248 -2.57 17.62 1.57
CA THR A 248 -1.16 17.57 1.16
C THR A 248 -0.91 16.49 0.12
N GLY A 249 -1.47 15.29 0.29
CA GLY A 249 -1.33 14.18 -0.64
C GLY A 249 -2.11 14.42 -1.92
N VAL A 250 -3.43 14.41 -1.83
CA VAL A 250 -4.30 14.47 -3.02
C VAL A 250 -4.20 15.83 -3.72
N ILE A 251 -4.47 16.93 -3.01
CA ILE A 251 -4.49 18.28 -3.60
C ILE A 251 -3.07 18.79 -3.84
N GLY A 252 -2.26 18.83 -2.79
CA GLY A 252 -0.88 19.32 -2.84
C GLY A 252 0.00 18.50 -3.77
N GLY A 253 -0.05 17.18 -3.68
CA GLY A 253 0.73 16.29 -4.54
C GLY A 253 0.32 16.36 -6.00
N SER A 254 -0.99 16.51 -6.28
CA SER A 254 -1.46 16.80 -7.64
C SER A 254 -0.86 18.10 -8.18
N ALA A 255 -0.86 19.17 -7.38
CA ALA A 255 -0.28 20.45 -7.78
C ALA A 255 1.23 20.36 -8.04
N ILE A 256 1.99 19.74 -7.13
CA ILE A 256 3.45 19.58 -7.26
C ILE A 256 3.79 18.69 -8.46
N ALA A 257 3.07 17.59 -8.66
CA ALA A 257 3.28 16.71 -9.81
C ALA A 257 3.02 17.43 -11.14
N ASN A 258 1.97 18.25 -11.22
CA ASN A 258 1.70 19.07 -12.40
C ASN A 258 2.78 20.16 -12.60
N LEU A 259 3.28 20.77 -11.52
CA LEU A 259 4.40 21.72 -11.58
C LEU A 259 5.69 21.07 -12.09
N ILE A 260 6.05 19.88 -11.61
CA ILE A 260 7.21 19.10 -12.10
C ILE A 260 7.02 18.72 -13.57
N GLY A 261 5.81 18.29 -13.93
CA GLY A 261 5.42 18.04 -15.32
C GLY A 261 5.71 19.24 -16.23
N ASN A 262 5.26 20.42 -15.81
CA ASN A 262 5.34 21.63 -16.62
C ASN A 262 6.73 22.27 -16.64
N LYS A 263 7.45 22.29 -15.50
CA LYS A 263 8.72 23.01 -15.35
C LYS A 263 9.96 22.15 -15.59
N ILE A 264 9.87 20.83 -15.43
CA ILE A 264 11.03 19.93 -15.54
C ILE A 264 10.86 18.96 -16.70
N ILE A 265 9.74 18.23 -16.73
CA ILE A 265 9.55 17.16 -17.72
C ILE A 265 9.34 17.78 -19.12
N ASN A 266 8.44 18.75 -19.29
CA ASN A 266 8.20 19.35 -20.61
C ASN A 266 9.48 19.93 -21.23
N PRO A 267 10.25 20.80 -20.54
CA PRO A 267 11.45 21.39 -21.14
C PRO A 267 12.52 20.35 -21.49
N MET A 268 12.65 19.27 -20.71
CA MET A 268 13.63 18.21 -20.95
C MET A 268 13.34 17.41 -22.23
N PHE A 269 12.07 17.22 -22.57
CA PHE A 269 11.66 16.40 -23.72
C PHE A 269 11.24 17.21 -24.96
N GLU A 270 11.14 18.54 -24.88
CA GLU A 270 10.64 19.42 -25.97
C GLU A 270 11.69 20.39 -26.56
N HIS A 271 13.00 20.16 -26.39
CA HIS A 271 14.09 21.00 -26.93
C HIS A 271 13.76 21.60 -28.33
N GLY A 272 13.43 22.91 -28.38
CA GLY A 272 13.34 23.68 -29.62
C GLY A 272 11.96 24.18 -30.11
N HIS A 273 10.85 23.92 -29.42
CA HIS A 273 9.53 24.43 -29.84
C HIS A 273 8.82 25.24 -28.76
N LYS A 274 9.27 26.49 -28.53
CA LYS A 274 8.56 27.42 -27.62
C LYS A 274 7.22 27.92 -28.17
N ASP A 275 6.96 27.82 -29.49
CA ASP A 275 5.81 28.50 -30.12
C ASP A 275 4.91 27.64 -31.01
N LYS A 276 5.03 26.31 -30.97
CA LYS A 276 4.08 25.45 -31.70
C LYS A 276 3.57 24.34 -30.81
N HIS A 277 2.23 24.25 -30.74
CA HIS A 277 1.37 23.24 -30.12
C HIS A 277 0.73 23.71 -28.80
N LYS A 278 -0.52 24.19 -28.71
CA LYS A 278 -1.78 23.50 -29.10
C LYS A 278 -1.66 21.99 -29.34
N LYS A 279 -0.93 21.27 -28.47
CA LYS A 279 -1.07 19.80 -28.33
C LYS A 279 -1.66 19.58 -26.96
N GLU A 280 -2.98 19.47 -26.94
CA GLU A 280 -3.83 19.38 -25.75
C GLU A 280 -3.35 18.30 -24.76
N HIS A 281 -2.70 17.22 -25.22
CA HIS A 281 -2.37 16.09 -24.36
C HIS A 281 -1.15 16.23 -23.41
N LEU A 282 -0.14 17.05 -23.72
CA LEU A 282 1.04 17.18 -22.84
C LEU A 282 0.79 18.13 -21.65
N PHE A 283 -0.19 19.02 -21.77
CA PHE A 283 -0.49 20.08 -20.79
C PHE A 283 -1.76 19.83 -19.99
N ASP A 284 -2.51 18.75 -20.28
CA ASP A 284 -3.66 18.36 -19.48
C ASP A 284 -3.20 18.11 -18.03
N GLU A 285 -3.61 19.01 -17.13
CA GLU A 285 -3.37 18.88 -15.70
C GLU A 285 -4.02 17.60 -15.19
N ARG A 286 -3.24 16.72 -14.54
CA ARG A 286 -3.79 15.53 -13.89
C ARG A 286 -4.69 15.99 -12.73
N LYS A 287 -5.93 15.50 -12.69
CA LYS A 287 -6.91 15.83 -11.64
C LYS A 287 -7.17 14.61 -10.76
N PRO A 288 -7.31 14.75 -9.44
CA PRO A 288 -7.66 13.62 -8.58
C PRO A 288 -8.89 12.85 -9.06
N GLU A 289 -8.80 11.52 -9.10
CA GLU A 289 -9.90 10.60 -9.41
C GLU A 289 -10.30 9.79 -8.17
N PRO A 290 -11.51 9.20 -8.14
CA PRO A 290 -11.93 8.35 -7.02
C PRO A 290 -10.97 7.19 -6.73
N LEU A 291 -10.28 6.66 -7.75
CA LEU A 291 -9.27 5.62 -7.57
C LEU A 291 -8.04 6.15 -6.82
N ASP A 292 -7.65 7.41 -7.02
CA ASP A 292 -6.53 8.01 -6.27
C ASP A 292 -6.91 8.19 -4.79
N ILE A 293 -8.14 8.62 -4.51
CA ILE A 293 -8.67 8.64 -3.14
C ILE A 293 -8.73 7.22 -2.55
N GLY A 294 -9.11 6.24 -3.37
CA GLY A 294 -9.11 4.83 -3.00
C GLY A 294 -7.72 4.30 -2.66
N LEU A 295 -6.68 4.77 -3.35
CA LEU A 295 -5.27 4.43 -3.06
C LEU A 295 -4.74 5.08 -1.79
N HIS A 296 -5.48 6.00 -1.17
CA HIS A 296 -5.22 6.52 0.17
C HIS A 296 -6.02 5.80 1.26
N THR A 297 -6.82 4.79 0.91
CA THR A 297 -7.65 4.07 1.89
C THR A 297 -6.78 3.35 2.91
N ASP A 298 -5.59 2.91 2.54
CA ASP A 298 -4.61 2.32 3.46
C ASP A 298 -4.01 3.35 4.41
N ASP A 299 -3.58 4.51 3.92
CA ASP A 299 -3.12 5.61 4.75
C ASP A 299 -4.24 6.00 5.73
N ILE A 300 -5.45 6.23 5.20
CA ILE A 300 -6.64 6.60 5.97
C ILE A 300 -7.05 5.49 6.95
N ALA A 301 -6.97 4.21 6.58
CA ALA A 301 -7.32 3.11 7.49
C ALA A 301 -6.28 2.95 8.61
N THR A 302 -5.00 3.06 8.27
CA THR A 302 -3.87 3.07 9.22
C THR A 302 -4.06 4.22 10.20
N VAL A 303 -4.40 5.40 9.71
CA VAL A 303 -4.42 6.63 10.47
C VAL A 303 -5.74 6.84 11.26
N ALA A 304 -6.88 6.51 10.67
CA ALA A 304 -8.19 6.91 11.18
C ALA A 304 -8.88 5.86 12.05
N VAL A 305 -8.61 4.58 11.82
CA VAL A 305 -9.40 3.50 12.44
C VAL A 305 -8.52 2.60 13.30
N MET A 306 -7.29 2.31 12.84
CA MET A 306 -6.48 1.21 13.39
C MET A 306 -4.98 1.47 13.15
N SER A 307 -4.39 2.36 13.95
CA SER A 307 -2.96 2.65 13.93
C SER A 307 -2.13 1.38 14.18
N GLY A 308 -1.16 1.09 13.31
CA GLY A 308 -0.23 -0.04 13.50
C GLY A 308 -0.75 -1.43 13.11
N LEU A 309 -1.72 -1.51 12.18
CA LEU A 309 -2.19 -2.79 11.65
C LEU A 309 -1.11 -3.50 10.81
N LYS A 310 -0.66 -4.65 11.30
CA LYS A 310 0.40 -5.45 10.67
C LYS A 310 -0.03 -6.08 9.33
N TRP A 311 -1.33 -6.18 9.05
CA TRP A 311 -1.81 -6.73 7.77
C TRP A 311 -1.66 -5.74 6.59
N ILE A 312 -1.48 -4.44 6.86
CA ILE A 312 -1.39 -3.41 5.82
C ILE A 312 -0.08 -3.54 5.03
N GLU A 313 1.04 -3.79 5.70
CA GLU A 313 2.34 -3.90 5.06
C GLU A 313 2.37 -5.00 3.96
N PRO A 314 1.85 -6.23 4.19
CA PRO A 314 1.67 -7.20 3.12
C PRO A 314 0.73 -6.77 1.98
N ALA A 315 -0.19 -5.82 2.20
CA ALA A 315 -1.08 -5.30 1.17
C ALA A 315 -0.44 -4.22 0.29
N LEU A 316 0.58 -3.50 0.79
CA LEU A 316 1.25 -2.41 0.08
C LEU A 316 1.74 -2.78 -1.33
N PRO A 317 2.35 -3.97 -1.58
CA PRO A 317 2.73 -4.39 -2.93
C PRO A 317 1.55 -4.41 -3.91
N LEU A 318 0.35 -4.78 -3.45
CA LEU A 318 -0.85 -4.81 -4.29
C LEU A 318 -1.28 -3.40 -4.68
N MET A 319 -1.33 -2.48 -3.71
CA MET A 319 -1.77 -1.10 -3.95
C MET A 319 -0.77 -0.32 -4.79
N TYR A 320 0.52 -0.40 -4.48
CA TYR A 320 1.55 0.28 -5.25
C TYR A 320 1.75 -0.34 -6.65
N SER A 321 1.32 -1.59 -6.88
CA SER A 321 1.24 -2.14 -8.24
C SER A 321 0.20 -1.45 -9.10
N VAL A 322 -0.89 -0.92 -8.53
CA VAL A 322 -1.86 -0.10 -9.28
C VAL A 322 -1.19 1.19 -9.74
N SER A 323 -0.49 1.87 -8.83
CA SER A 323 0.31 3.08 -9.11
C SER A 323 1.36 2.81 -10.20
N GLY A 324 2.07 1.69 -10.09
CA GLY A 324 3.07 1.28 -11.07
C GLY A 324 2.48 0.99 -12.45
N TYR A 325 1.36 0.27 -12.52
CA TYR A 325 0.70 0.01 -13.79
C TYR A 325 0.24 1.31 -14.47
N ARG A 326 -0.41 2.22 -13.73
CA ARG A 326 -0.87 3.53 -14.25
C ARG A 326 0.28 4.37 -14.79
N ALA A 327 1.38 4.44 -14.02
CA ALA A 327 2.60 5.10 -14.47
C ALA A 327 3.17 4.47 -15.74
N GLY A 328 3.18 3.13 -15.80
CA GLY A 328 3.70 2.38 -16.96
C GLY A 328 2.90 2.57 -18.24
N ILE A 329 1.57 2.68 -18.16
CA ILE A 329 0.76 2.99 -19.35
C ILE A 329 0.79 4.49 -19.70
N GLY A 330 1.24 5.36 -18.79
CA GLY A 330 1.23 6.81 -18.96
C GLY A 330 -0.18 7.38 -18.90
N TYR A 331 -1.00 6.90 -17.95
CA TYR A 331 -2.39 7.30 -17.80
C TYR A 331 -2.53 8.81 -17.55
N ARG A 332 -3.52 9.47 -18.19
CA ARG A 332 -3.84 10.89 -17.96
C ARG A 332 -5.35 11.12 -18.12
N ASN A 333 -6.09 11.33 -17.01
CA ASN A 333 -7.51 11.76 -16.96
C ASN A 333 -8.45 11.12 -18.01
N GLY A 334 -8.46 9.80 -18.13
CA GLY A 334 -9.36 9.11 -19.06
C GLY A 334 -9.10 9.37 -20.55
N ASN A 335 -7.99 10.03 -20.93
CA ASN A 335 -7.59 10.12 -22.33
C ASN A 335 -7.32 8.71 -22.85
N LYS A 336 -8.27 8.20 -23.64
CA LYS A 336 -8.12 6.97 -24.43
C LYS A 336 -7.09 7.22 -25.53
N THR A 337 -5.81 7.29 -25.20
CA THR A 337 -4.70 7.21 -26.18
C THR A 337 -4.50 5.76 -26.67
N HIS A 338 -5.60 5.05 -26.93
CA HIS A 338 -5.63 3.85 -27.76
C HIS A 338 -5.78 4.18 -29.26
N ASN A 339 -5.96 5.46 -29.60
CA ASN A 339 -6.03 5.95 -30.98
C ASN A 339 -4.77 6.75 -31.32
N ASN A 340 -3.68 6.04 -31.60
CA ASN A 340 -2.69 6.34 -32.65
C ASN A 340 -1.66 5.21 -32.76
#